data_AF-A0A933QHP7-F1
#
_entry.id   AF-A0A933QHP7-F1
#
_cell.length_a   1.000
_cell.length_b   1.000
_cell.length_c   1.000
_cell.angle_alpha   90.00
_cell.angle_beta   90.00
_cell.angle_gamma   90.00
#
_symmetry.space_group_name_H-M   'P 1'
#
loop_
_entity.id
_entity.type
_entity.pdbx_description
1 polymer ?
#
loop_
_entity_poly.entity_id
_entity_poly.type
_entity_poly.pdbx_seq_one_letter_code
_entity_poly.pdbx_strand_id
1 'polypeptide(L)'
;MFISQKCHHGLDFLLPEETEVLATDLGKVIQAGENGDWGISVTVKHPWGESLYAHLKETKVVVDQEINKGEAVGLSGQSGAAFGPHLHFGIKPASPDLTNGYLGFIDPLPYLPPQSPPQPLIKEVKVVDEAEVERRVNERLVQKIEELRQKANQKRAAKKQIILEKILNLPQQTLTNQKVRDKFHLSRQATTLYLSFLTNQGKLRRQNQGRYTFYEKA
;
A
#
# COMPACT_ATOMS: atom_id res chain seq x y z
N MET A 1 7.25 -14.19 5.67
CA MET A 1 7.02 -13.60 7.01
C MET A 1 5.90 -14.40 7.64
N PHE A 2 6.16 -15.10 8.74
CA PHE A 2 5.16 -15.93 9.42
C PHE A 2 4.47 -15.09 10.50
N ILE A 3 3.15 -15.06 10.51
CA ILE A 3 2.38 -14.42 11.57
C ILE A 3 1.78 -15.56 12.40
N SER A 4 2.48 -15.97 13.46
CA SER A 4 1.89 -16.80 14.50
C SER A 4 1.40 -15.87 15.60
N GLN A 5 0.11 -15.50 15.56
CA GLN A 5 -0.50 -14.80 16.69
C GLN A 5 -1.04 -15.81 17.70
N LYS A 6 -0.96 -15.44 18.98
CA LYS A 6 -1.69 -16.13 20.05
C LYS A 6 -3.17 -16.20 19.65
N CYS A 7 -3.77 -17.39 19.70
CA CYS A 7 -5.11 -17.74 19.19
C CYS A 7 -5.21 -18.03 17.68
N HIS A 8 -4.21 -18.70 17.10
CA HIS A 8 -4.22 -19.12 15.71
C HIS A 8 -4.11 -20.65 15.62
N HIS A 9 -5.01 -21.32 14.86
CA HIS A 9 -5.08 -22.79 14.79
C HIS A 9 -3.99 -23.43 13.91
N GLY A 10 -2.95 -22.69 13.55
CA GLY A 10 -1.98 -23.15 12.56
C GLY A 10 -0.94 -22.11 12.21
N LEU A 11 -0.38 -22.25 11.01
CA LEU A 11 0.67 -21.42 10.45
C LEU A 11 0.23 -20.83 9.11
N ASP A 12 0.42 -19.52 8.94
CA ASP A 12 0.12 -18.84 7.69
C ASP A 12 1.35 -18.76 6.77
N PHE A 13 1.17 -19.17 5.53
CA PHE A 13 2.13 -19.03 4.45
C PHE A 13 1.67 -17.96 3.48
N LEU A 14 2.45 -16.87 3.36
CA LEU A 14 2.22 -15.86 2.33
C LEU A 14 2.54 -16.45 0.96
N LEU A 15 1.54 -16.51 0.10
CA LEU A 15 1.67 -17.01 -1.26
C LEU A 15 0.63 -16.36 -2.17
N PRO A 16 0.96 -16.10 -3.46
CA PRO A 16 0.00 -15.54 -4.42
C PRO A 16 -1.23 -16.44 -4.53
N GLU A 17 -2.37 -15.86 -4.91
CA GLU A 17 -3.52 -16.66 -5.33
C GLU A 17 -3.15 -17.60 -6.48
N GLU A 18 -3.92 -18.68 -6.64
CA GLU A 18 -3.75 -19.67 -7.71
C GLU A 18 -2.45 -20.49 -7.61
N THR A 19 -1.75 -20.42 -6.48
CA THR A 19 -0.64 -21.33 -6.18
C THR A 19 -1.22 -22.69 -5.81
N GLU A 20 -0.70 -23.76 -6.40
CA GLU A 20 -1.13 -25.12 -6.04
C GLU A 20 -0.76 -25.45 -4.60
N VAL A 21 -1.75 -25.91 -3.83
CA VAL A 21 -1.56 -26.38 -2.47
C VAL A 21 -1.57 -27.90 -2.50
N LEU A 22 -0.54 -28.52 -1.93
CA LEU A 22 -0.32 -29.96 -1.98
C LEU A 22 -0.60 -30.63 -0.63
N ALA A 23 -1.07 -31.87 -0.68
CA ALA A 23 -1.25 -32.72 0.49
C ALA A 23 0.08 -33.01 1.17
N THR A 24 0.12 -32.83 2.49
CA THR A 24 1.33 -33.00 3.31
C THR A 24 1.70 -34.47 3.48
N ASP A 25 0.68 -35.34 3.43
CA ASP A 25 0.82 -36.78 3.56
C ASP A 25 -0.39 -37.51 2.95
N LEU A 26 -0.33 -38.84 2.88
CA LEU A 26 -1.43 -39.68 2.42
C LEU A 26 -2.60 -39.64 3.42
N GLY A 27 -3.82 -39.69 2.94
CA GLY A 27 -5.00 -39.70 3.80
C GLY A 27 -6.32 -39.72 3.04
N LYS A 28 -7.39 -39.43 3.77
CA LYS A 28 -8.75 -39.34 3.24
C LYS A 28 -9.31 -37.94 3.48
N VAL A 29 -9.84 -37.31 2.44
CA VAL A 29 -10.47 -35.99 2.55
C VAL A 29 -11.77 -36.12 3.35
N ILE A 30 -11.87 -35.38 4.45
CA ILE A 30 -13.05 -35.36 5.34
C ILE A 30 -13.83 -34.05 5.26
N GLN A 31 -13.25 -33.01 4.67
CA GLN A 31 -13.90 -31.74 4.38
C GLN A 31 -13.33 -31.18 3.07
N ALA A 32 -14.19 -30.68 2.18
CA ALA A 32 -13.79 -29.95 0.98
C ALA A 32 -14.90 -28.95 0.60
N GLY A 33 -14.59 -27.66 0.58
CA GLY A 33 -15.52 -26.60 0.22
C GLY A 33 -15.64 -25.49 1.28
N GLU A 34 -16.71 -24.72 1.23
CA GLU A 34 -16.99 -23.63 2.18
C GLU A 34 -17.07 -24.14 3.63
N ASN A 35 -16.41 -23.42 4.54
CA ASN A 35 -16.25 -23.81 5.94
C ASN A 35 -16.17 -22.60 6.88
N GLY A 36 -17.16 -21.70 6.78
CA GLY A 36 -17.26 -20.53 7.66
C GLY A 36 -16.04 -19.61 7.57
N ASP A 37 -15.45 -19.25 8.72
CA ASP A 37 -14.31 -18.34 8.81
C ASP A 37 -13.06 -18.86 8.10
N TRP A 38 -12.94 -20.19 7.92
CA TRP A 38 -11.88 -20.83 7.14
C TRP A 38 -11.98 -20.57 5.64
N GLY A 39 -13.10 -20.00 5.18
CA GLY A 39 -13.38 -19.82 3.76
C GLY A 39 -13.56 -21.17 3.07
N ILE A 40 -13.05 -21.29 1.85
CA ILE A 40 -12.92 -22.57 1.17
C ILE A 40 -11.75 -23.31 1.79
N SER A 41 -12.00 -24.51 2.27
CA SER A 41 -11.01 -25.32 2.97
C SER A 41 -11.05 -26.78 2.56
N VAL A 42 -9.93 -27.47 2.80
CA VAL A 42 -9.81 -28.92 2.71
C VAL A 42 -9.24 -29.42 4.03
N THR A 43 -9.86 -30.46 4.59
CA THR A 43 -9.30 -31.19 5.74
C THR A 43 -9.04 -32.63 5.32
N VAL A 44 -7.80 -33.09 5.53
CA VAL A 44 -7.39 -34.46 5.23
C VAL A 44 -7.14 -35.20 6.55
N LYS A 45 -7.77 -36.36 6.70
CA LYS A 45 -7.52 -37.29 7.80
C LYS A 45 -6.42 -38.26 7.42
N HIS A 46 -5.37 -38.27 8.22
CA HIS A 46 -4.18 -39.10 8.12
C HIS A 46 -4.15 -40.17 9.23
N PRO A 47 -3.30 -41.19 9.14
CA PRO A 47 -3.08 -42.14 10.24
C PRO A 47 -2.61 -41.48 11.55
N TRP A 48 -1.91 -40.34 11.46
CA TRP A 48 -1.37 -39.61 12.62
C TRP A 48 -2.29 -38.49 13.14
N GLY A 49 -3.35 -38.11 12.42
CA GLY A 49 -4.19 -36.96 12.77
C GLY A 49 -4.84 -36.32 11.56
N GLU A 50 -4.97 -35.00 11.57
CA GLU A 50 -5.64 -34.21 10.54
C GLU A 50 -4.75 -33.06 10.10
N SER A 51 -4.80 -32.72 8.81
CA SER A 51 -4.25 -31.48 8.26
C SER A 51 -5.38 -30.61 7.71
N LEU A 52 -5.30 -29.31 7.94
CA LEU A 52 -6.26 -28.30 7.49
C LEU A 52 -5.56 -27.35 6.50
N TYR A 53 -6.22 -27.12 5.36
CA TYR A 53 -5.83 -26.16 4.34
C TYR A 53 -6.97 -25.17 4.17
N ALA A 54 -6.80 -23.91 4.57
CA ALA A 54 -7.85 -22.91 4.56
C ALA A 54 -7.50 -21.66 3.74
N HIS A 55 -8.50 -20.80 3.53
CA HIS A 55 -8.46 -19.61 2.68
C HIS A 55 -8.20 -19.91 1.20
N LEU A 56 -8.56 -21.11 0.73
CA LEU A 56 -8.39 -21.52 -0.66
C LEU A 56 -9.28 -20.69 -1.61
N LYS A 57 -8.91 -20.64 -2.89
CA LYS A 57 -9.76 -20.10 -3.95
C LYS A 57 -10.73 -21.15 -4.48
N GLU A 58 -10.25 -22.39 -4.59
CA GLU A 58 -11.02 -23.55 -5.05
C GLU A 58 -10.42 -24.84 -4.49
N THR A 59 -11.24 -25.88 -4.37
CA THR A 59 -10.79 -27.24 -4.06
C THR A 59 -10.59 -28.03 -5.34
N LYS A 60 -9.53 -28.84 -5.40
CA LYS A 60 -9.28 -29.82 -6.48
C LYS A 60 -9.71 -31.23 -6.10
N VAL A 61 -10.26 -31.39 -4.90
CA VAL A 61 -10.66 -32.66 -4.31
C VAL A 61 -12.07 -32.58 -3.77
N VAL A 62 -12.67 -33.76 -3.55
CA VAL A 62 -14.00 -33.91 -2.97
C VAL A 62 -13.94 -34.70 -1.67
N VAL A 63 -14.97 -34.57 -0.83
CA VAL A 63 -15.11 -35.36 0.39
C VAL A 63 -15.10 -36.85 0.05
N ASP A 64 -14.52 -37.65 0.96
CA ASP A 64 -14.27 -39.08 0.86
C ASP A 64 -13.19 -39.53 -0.14
N GLN A 65 -12.57 -38.61 -0.88
CA GLN A 65 -11.45 -38.92 -1.77
C GLN A 65 -10.20 -39.36 -1.00
N GLU A 66 -9.57 -40.46 -1.43
CA GLU A 66 -8.22 -40.82 -0.99
C GLU A 66 -7.20 -39.95 -1.73
N ILE A 67 -6.21 -39.46 -0.99
CA ILE A 67 -5.19 -38.54 -1.50
C ILE A 67 -3.81 -39.02 -1.08
N ASN A 68 -2.84 -38.95 -1.98
CA ASN A 68 -1.45 -39.25 -1.70
C ASN A 68 -0.67 -37.99 -1.33
N LYS A 69 0.46 -38.17 -0.64
CA LYS A 69 1.41 -37.09 -0.38
C LYS A 69 1.83 -36.41 -1.68
N GLY A 70 1.74 -35.08 -1.73
CA GLY A 70 2.14 -34.28 -2.88
C GLY A 70 1.05 -34.10 -3.95
N GLU A 71 -0.13 -34.72 -3.80
CA GLU A 71 -1.25 -34.44 -4.70
C GLU A 71 -1.92 -33.10 -4.37
N ALA A 72 -2.46 -32.43 -5.38
CA ALA A 72 -3.04 -31.10 -5.20
C ALA A 72 -4.41 -31.17 -4.49
N VAL A 73 -4.54 -30.47 -3.36
CA VAL A 73 -5.81 -30.33 -2.62
C VAL A 73 -6.66 -29.18 -3.14
N GLY A 74 -6.02 -28.15 -3.72
CA GLY A 74 -6.71 -26.94 -4.14
C GLY A 74 -5.75 -25.86 -4.63
N LEU A 75 -6.33 -24.70 -4.92
CA LEU A 75 -5.58 -23.49 -5.21
C LEU A 75 -5.66 -22.51 -4.05
N SER A 76 -4.56 -21.86 -3.73
CA SER A 76 -4.54 -20.79 -2.74
C SER A 76 -5.41 -19.61 -3.14
N GLY A 77 -5.92 -18.91 -2.13
CA GLY A 77 -6.81 -17.78 -2.33
C GLY A 77 -6.76 -16.81 -1.17
N GLN A 78 -7.91 -16.17 -0.95
CA GLN A 78 -8.16 -15.21 0.13
C GLN A 78 -9.62 -15.31 0.61
N SER A 79 -10.22 -16.50 0.55
CA SER A 79 -11.61 -16.70 0.96
C SER A 79 -11.75 -16.73 2.50
N GLY A 80 -12.96 -16.43 3.00
CA GLY A 80 -13.22 -16.41 4.44
C GLY A 80 -12.59 -15.22 5.15
N ALA A 81 -12.14 -15.41 6.39
CA ALA A 81 -11.57 -14.37 7.24
C ALA A 81 -10.08 -14.12 6.95
N ALA A 82 -9.75 -13.71 5.71
CA ALA A 82 -8.38 -13.45 5.26
C ALA A 82 -8.13 -11.95 4.97
N PHE A 83 -6.99 -11.40 5.42
CA PHE A 83 -6.59 -10.01 5.15
C PHE A 83 -5.80 -9.82 3.83
N GLY A 84 -5.51 -10.92 3.14
CA GLY A 84 -4.83 -10.95 1.85
C GLY A 84 -4.50 -12.38 1.43
N PRO A 85 -3.93 -12.60 0.23
CA PRO A 85 -3.62 -13.95 -0.26
C PRO A 85 -2.59 -14.68 0.61
N HIS A 86 -3.01 -15.81 1.18
CA HIS A 86 -2.17 -16.70 1.98
C HIS A 86 -2.83 -18.08 2.10
N LEU A 87 -2.04 -19.07 2.55
CA LEU A 87 -2.54 -20.37 3.00
C LEU A 87 -2.49 -20.41 4.52
N HIS A 88 -3.63 -20.67 5.16
CA HIS A 88 -3.65 -21.10 6.54
C HIS A 88 -3.51 -22.63 6.60
N PHE A 89 -2.48 -23.11 7.31
CA PHE A 89 -2.17 -24.53 7.44
C PHE A 89 -2.19 -24.97 8.91
N GLY A 90 -3.09 -25.90 9.25
CA GLY A 90 -3.22 -26.44 10.61
C GLY A 90 -2.90 -27.93 10.68
N ILE A 91 -2.36 -28.38 11.81
CA ILE A 91 -2.16 -29.79 12.13
C ILE A 91 -2.85 -30.11 13.45
N LYS A 92 -3.66 -31.17 13.48
CA LYS A 92 -4.34 -31.65 14.68
C LYS A 92 -4.08 -33.16 14.88
N PRO A 93 -3.38 -33.59 15.94
CA PRO A 93 -3.13 -35.00 16.20
C PRO A 93 -4.41 -35.81 16.44
N ALA A 94 -4.38 -37.12 16.17
CA ALA A 94 -5.52 -38.00 16.42
C ALA A 94 -5.95 -38.03 17.90
N SER A 95 -4.99 -37.88 18.82
CA SER A 95 -5.22 -37.68 20.26
C SER A 95 -4.82 -36.26 20.64
N PRO A 96 -5.70 -35.26 20.44
CA PRO A 96 -5.36 -33.87 20.68
C PRO A 96 -5.28 -33.60 22.18
N ASP A 97 -4.16 -33.02 22.60
CA ASP A 97 -4.06 -32.41 23.93
C ASP A 97 -4.72 -31.02 23.87
N LEU A 98 -5.91 -30.90 24.47
CA LEU A 98 -6.67 -29.64 24.50
C LEU A 98 -5.99 -28.56 25.38
N THR A 99 -4.96 -28.93 26.14
CA THR A 99 -4.16 -27.99 26.95
C THR A 99 -2.91 -27.49 26.21
N ASN A 100 -2.61 -28.04 25.03
CA ASN A 100 -1.46 -27.67 24.21
C ASN A 100 -1.92 -27.09 22.86
N GLY A 101 -1.64 -25.80 22.62
CA GLY A 101 -2.08 -25.06 21.43
C GLY A 101 -3.49 -24.46 21.56
N TYR A 102 -4.28 -24.47 20.48
CA TYR A 102 -5.66 -23.94 20.47
C TYR A 102 -6.62 -24.99 19.88
N LEU A 103 -7.56 -25.49 20.70
CA LEU A 103 -8.53 -26.55 20.34
C LEU A 103 -7.91 -27.86 19.81
N GLY A 104 -6.69 -28.18 20.25
CA GLY A 104 -5.97 -29.40 19.87
C GLY A 104 -5.11 -29.28 18.61
N PHE A 105 -5.04 -28.10 17.99
CA PHE A 105 -4.06 -27.84 16.94
C PHE A 105 -2.68 -27.58 17.53
N ILE A 106 -1.65 -28.15 16.91
CA ILE A 106 -0.25 -28.03 17.32
C ILE A 106 0.54 -27.16 16.33
N ASP A 107 1.67 -26.61 16.76
CA ASP A 107 2.57 -25.87 15.88
C ASP A 107 3.10 -26.79 14.76
N PRO A 108 2.83 -26.49 13.47
CA PRO A 108 3.32 -27.32 12.38
C PRO A 108 4.81 -27.10 12.08
N LEU A 109 5.42 -26.00 12.55
CA LEU A 109 6.78 -25.61 12.20
C LEU A 109 7.85 -26.68 12.48
N PRO A 110 7.82 -27.44 13.61
CA PRO A 110 8.78 -28.51 13.88
C PRO A 110 8.72 -29.69 12.90
N TYR A 111 7.61 -29.86 12.18
CA TYR A 111 7.38 -30.98 11.25
C TYR A 111 7.66 -30.59 9.80
N LEU A 112 7.90 -29.31 9.53
CA LEU A 112 8.32 -28.86 8.21
C LEU A 112 9.80 -29.22 8.01
N PRO A 113 10.20 -29.56 6.78
CA PRO A 113 11.62 -29.75 6.48
C PRO A 113 12.39 -28.48 6.92
N PRO A 114 13.64 -28.63 7.40
CA PRO A 114 14.46 -27.47 7.74
C PRO A 114 14.43 -26.52 6.54
N GLN A 115 14.10 -25.25 6.81
CA GLN A 115 14.01 -24.25 5.75
C GLN A 115 15.37 -24.24 5.05
N SER A 116 15.43 -24.81 3.85
CA SER A 116 16.50 -24.47 2.94
C SER A 116 16.45 -22.95 2.84
N PRO A 117 17.58 -22.24 2.98
CA PRO A 117 17.58 -20.79 2.78
C PRO A 117 16.79 -20.54 1.51
N PRO A 118 15.83 -19.59 1.51
CA PRO A 118 14.90 -19.43 0.41
C PRO A 118 15.71 -19.44 -0.85
N GLN A 119 15.56 -20.51 -1.66
CA GLN A 119 16.16 -20.49 -2.98
C GLN A 119 15.55 -19.25 -3.60
N PRO A 120 16.35 -18.25 -4.00
CA PRO A 120 15.78 -17.10 -4.65
C PRO A 120 14.97 -17.67 -5.80
N LEU A 121 13.65 -17.43 -5.78
CA LEU A 121 12.80 -17.63 -6.95
C LEU A 121 13.30 -16.63 -7.98
N ILE A 122 14.41 -16.98 -8.64
CA ILE A 122 14.84 -16.35 -9.87
C ILE A 122 13.79 -16.83 -10.86
N LYS A 123 12.64 -16.13 -10.92
CA LYS A 123 11.98 -15.98 -12.20
C LYS A 123 13.11 -15.57 -13.14
N GLU A 124 13.34 -16.31 -14.22
CA GLU A 124 14.16 -15.80 -15.32
C GLU A 124 13.46 -14.54 -15.83
N VAL A 125 13.70 -13.42 -15.15
CA VAL A 125 13.42 -12.10 -15.66
C VAL A 125 14.42 -12.02 -16.80
N LYS A 126 13.90 -12.03 -18.04
CA LYS A 126 14.68 -11.67 -19.24
C LYS A 126 15.64 -10.58 -18.80
N VAL A 127 16.94 -10.81 -18.94
CA VAL A 127 17.98 -9.81 -18.64
C VAL A 127 17.62 -8.59 -19.49
N VAL A 128 16.90 -7.66 -18.89
CA VAL A 128 16.59 -6.38 -19.52
C VAL A 128 17.91 -5.65 -19.43
N ASP A 129 18.46 -5.28 -20.58
CA ASP A 129 19.68 -4.49 -20.67
C ASP A 129 19.67 -3.41 -19.59
N GLU A 130 20.56 -3.55 -18.59
CA GLU A 130 20.56 -2.74 -17.39
C GLU A 130 20.64 -1.24 -17.73
N ALA A 131 21.34 -0.92 -18.83
CA ALA A 131 21.45 0.43 -19.35
C ALA A 131 20.11 0.99 -19.85
N GLU A 132 19.27 0.16 -20.48
CA GLU A 132 17.93 0.56 -20.95
C GLU A 132 16.96 0.73 -19.79
N VAL A 133 17.06 -0.11 -18.75
CA VAL A 133 16.26 0.04 -17.53
C VAL A 133 16.63 1.33 -16.81
N GLU A 134 17.93 1.56 -16.59
CA GLU A 134 18.43 2.75 -15.92
C GLU A 134 18.03 4.02 -16.68
N ARG A 135 18.15 4.01 -18.01
CA ARG A 135 17.70 5.10 -18.87
C ARG A 135 16.21 5.40 -18.68
N ARG A 136 15.34 4.38 -18.74
CA ARG A 136 13.88 4.55 -18.55
C ARG A 136 13.53 5.08 -17.17
N VAL A 137 14.21 4.62 -16.14
CA VAL A 137 14.02 5.10 -14.76
C VAL A 137 14.44 6.57 -14.66
N ASN A 138 15.61 6.93 -15.18
CA ASN A 138 16.11 8.29 -15.15
C ASN A 138 15.20 9.25 -15.94
N GLU A 139 14.74 8.85 -17.13
CA GLU A 139 13.78 9.64 -17.91
C GLU A 139 12.47 9.87 -17.15
N ARG A 140 11.92 8.83 -16.50
CA ARG A 140 10.72 8.95 -15.67
C ARG A 140 10.93 9.86 -14.46
N LEU A 141 12.08 9.78 -13.80
CA LEU A 141 12.42 10.62 -12.66
C LEU A 141 12.53 12.09 -13.07
N VAL A 142 13.20 12.39 -14.19
CA VAL A 142 13.32 13.75 -14.71
C VAL A 142 11.95 14.32 -15.08
N GLN A 143 11.11 13.54 -15.77
CA GLN A 143 9.74 13.93 -16.08
C GLN A 143 8.93 14.21 -14.80
N LYS A 144 9.07 13.36 -13.78
CA LYS A 144 8.33 13.55 -12.53
C LYS A 144 8.78 14.79 -11.78
N ILE A 145 10.08 15.07 -11.75
CA ILE A 145 10.63 16.29 -11.13
C ILE A 145 10.08 17.54 -11.84
N GLU A 146 10.04 17.54 -13.17
CA GLU A 146 9.54 18.67 -13.94
C GLU A 146 8.03 18.88 -13.75
N GLU A 147 7.25 17.81 -13.75
CA GLU A 147 5.81 17.86 -13.44
C GLU A 147 5.55 18.47 -12.06
N LEU A 148 6.30 18.04 -11.03
CA LEU A 148 6.17 18.56 -9.67
C LEU A 148 6.57 20.04 -9.58
N ARG A 149 7.63 20.45 -10.30
CA ARG A 149 8.05 21.86 -10.39
C ARG A 149 6.96 22.72 -11.04
N GLN A 150 6.39 22.26 -12.15
CA GLN A 150 5.30 22.97 -12.84
C GLN A 150 4.08 23.11 -11.94
N LYS A 151 3.66 22.03 -11.27
CA LYS A 151 2.54 22.05 -10.32
C LYS A 151 2.77 23.01 -9.16
N ALA A 152 3.99 23.03 -8.59
CA ALA A 152 4.35 23.96 -7.53
C ALA A 152 4.34 25.42 -8.01
N ASN A 153 4.85 25.68 -9.22
CA ASN A 153 4.85 27.00 -9.84
C ASN A 153 3.43 27.49 -10.14
N GLN A 154 2.55 26.62 -10.67
CA GLN A 154 1.14 26.94 -10.89
C GLN A 154 0.43 27.28 -9.58
N LYS A 155 0.64 26.49 -8.51
CA LYS A 155 0.07 26.76 -7.19
C LYS A 155 0.54 28.11 -6.62
N ARG A 156 1.83 28.43 -6.79
CA ARG A 156 2.40 29.74 -6.41
C ARG A 156 1.79 30.88 -7.22
N ALA A 157 1.64 30.71 -8.54
CA ALA A 157 1.03 31.69 -9.43
C ALA A 157 -0.44 31.95 -9.07
N ALA A 158 -1.23 30.90 -8.83
CA ALA A 158 -2.62 31.01 -8.39
C ALA A 158 -2.74 31.75 -7.05
N LYS A 159 -1.91 31.39 -6.06
CA LYS A 159 -1.89 32.08 -4.75
C LYS A 159 -1.50 33.56 -4.90
N LYS A 160 -0.51 33.86 -5.75
CA LYS A 160 -0.12 35.24 -6.09
C LYS A 160 -1.31 36.00 -6.66
N GLN A 161 -2.01 35.43 -7.64
CA GLN A 161 -3.16 36.06 -8.29
C GLN A 161 -4.29 36.40 -7.29
N ILE A 162 -4.65 35.46 -6.42
CA ILE A 162 -5.65 35.69 -5.36
C ILE A 162 -5.25 36.87 -4.45
N ILE A 163 -3.98 36.98 -4.08
CA ILE A 163 -3.51 38.06 -3.20
C ILE A 163 -3.54 39.40 -3.94
N LEU A 164 -3.14 39.43 -5.21
CA LEU A 164 -3.18 40.63 -6.04
C LEU A 164 -4.62 41.17 -6.17
N GLU A 165 -5.59 40.30 -6.42
CA GLU A 165 -7.00 40.66 -6.48
C GLU A 165 -7.52 41.19 -5.14
N LYS A 166 -7.16 40.53 -4.03
CA LYS A 166 -7.52 41.02 -2.69
C LYS A 166 -6.93 42.40 -2.37
N ILE A 167 -5.71 42.70 -2.84
CA ILE A 167 -5.10 44.04 -2.69
C ILE A 167 -5.92 45.08 -3.47
N LEU A 168 -6.30 44.77 -4.71
CA LEU A 168 -7.13 45.65 -5.55
C LEU A 168 -8.53 45.85 -4.98
N ASN A 169 -9.09 44.87 -4.28
CA ASN A 169 -10.42 44.95 -3.67
C ASN A 169 -10.43 45.57 -2.26
N LEU A 170 -9.32 46.12 -1.77
CA LEU A 170 -9.30 46.85 -0.51
C LEU A 170 -10.20 48.12 -0.56
N PRO A 171 -10.88 48.51 0.53
CA PRO A 171 -11.72 49.72 0.51
C PRO A 171 -10.90 51.02 0.44
N GLN A 172 -9.59 50.99 0.74
CA GLN A 172 -8.76 52.19 0.72
C GLN A 172 -8.35 52.57 -0.71
N GLN A 173 -8.53 53.85 -1.06
CA GLN A 173 -8.07 54.43 -2.34
C GLN A 173 -6.53 54.52 -2.42
N THR A 174 -5.89 54.77 -1.28
CA THR A 174 -4.43 54.86 -1.14
C THR A 174 -3.88 53.75 -0.24
N LEU A 175 -2.82 53.09 -0.71
CA LEU A 175 -2.18 51.95 -0.08
C LEU A 175 -0.72 52.26 0.27
N THR A 176 -0.19 51.65 1.33
CA THR A 176 1.23 51.73 1.68
C THR A 176 1.82 50.33 1.82
N ASN A 177 3.14 50.19 1.61
CA ASN A 177 3.84 48.91 1.78
C ASN A 177 3.57 48.27 3.16
N GLN A 178 3.59 49.08 4.22
CA GLN A 178 3.37 48.59 5.58
C GLN A 178 1.93 48.06 5.77
N LYS A 179 0.91 48.82 5.36
CA LYS A 179 -0.49 48.39 5.49
C LYS A 179 -0.79 47.09 4.73
N VAL A 180 -0.24 46.93 3.52
CA VAL A 180 -0.44 45.73 2.70
C VAL A 180 0.28 44.53 3.32
N ARG A 181 1.52 44.71 3.77
CA ARG A 181 2.30 43.68 4.43
C ARG A 181 1.60 43.14 5.67
N ASP A 182 1.15 44.06 6.53
CA ASP A 182 0.57 43.74 7.83
C ASP A 182 -0.81 43.08 7.64
N LYS A 183 -1.61 43.52 6.65
CA LYS A 183 -2.94 42.95 6.36
C LYS A 183 -2.93 41.55 5.73
N PHE A 184 -1.93 41.25 4.90
CA PHE A 184 -1.83 39.96 4.21
C PHE A 184 -0.75 39.04 4.78
N HIS A 185 -0.12 39.43 5.90
CA HIS A 185 0.97 38.71 6.55
C HIS A 185 2.09 38.33 5.57
N LEU A 186 2.46 39.26 4.69
CA LEU A 186 3.48 39.05 3.65
C LEU A 186 4.87 39.43 4.15
N SER A 187 5.91 38.91 3.49
CA SER A 187 7.27 39.41 3.71
C SER A 187 7.44 40.81 3.09
N ARG A 188 8.46 41.56 3.53
CA ARG A 188 8.80 42.87 2.93
C ARG A 188 9.04 42.74 1.42
N GLN A 189 9.84 41.77 1.01
CA GLN A 189 10.16 41.50 -0.40
C GLN A 189 8.92 41.14 -1.22
N ALA A 190 8.06 40.24 -0.72
CA ALA A 190 6.84 39.84 -1.42
C ALA A 190 5.88 41.01 -1.62
N THR A 191 5.75 41.87 -0.60
CA THR A 191 4.91 43.07 -0.67
C THR A 191 5.40 44.04 -1.74
N THR A 192 6.70 44.31 -1.77
CA THR A 192 7.32 45.16 -2.80
C THR A 192 7.12 44.59 -4.20
N LEU A 193 7.32 43.28 -4.39
CA LEU A 193 7.12 42.61 -5.67
C LEU A 193 5.67 42.69 -6.15
N TYR A 194 4.70 42.52 -5.25
CA TYR A 194 3.28 42.55 -5.62
C TYR A 194 2.81 43.96 -5.99
N LEU A 195 3.21 44.97 -5.22
CA LEU A 195 2.85 46.36 -5.50
C LEU A 195 3.56 46.88 -6.76
N SER A 196 4.82 46.51 -6.97
CA SER A 196 5.54 46.80 -8.22
C SER A 196 4.87 46.11 -9.41
N PHE A 197 4.45 44.84 -9.28
CA PHE A 197 3.74 44.12 -10.33
C PHE A 197 2.42 44.83 -10.71
N LEU A 198 1.62 45.24 -9.72
CA LEU A 198 0.37 45.98 -9.99
C LEU A 198 0.61 47.37 -10.58
N THR A 199 1.71 48.03 -10.20
CA THR A 199 2.11 49.32 -10.77
C THR A 199 2.51 49.16 -12.23
N ASN A 200 3.30 48.13 -12.55
CA ASN A 200 3.70 47.82 -13.93
C ASN A 200 2.52 47.41 -14.82
N GLN A 201 1.47 46.81 -14.24
CA GLN A 201 0.22 46.52 -14.93
C GLN A 201 -0.72 47.74 -15.05
N GLY A 202 -0.31 48.92 -14.58
CA GLY A 202 -1.13 50.14 -14.62
C GLY A 202 -2.32 50.16 -13.66
N LYS A 203 -2.46 49.16 -12.79
CA LYS A 203 -3.58 49.06 -11.81
C LYS A 203 -3.37 49.91 -10.57
N LEU A 204 -2.11 50.24 -10.27
CA LEU A 204 -1.73 51.15 -9.20
C LEU A 204 -0.83 52.25 -9.74
N ARG A 205 -0.94 53.46 -9.21
CA ARG A 205 -0.05 54.59 -9.46
C ARG A 205 0.83 54.81 -8.24
N ARG A 206 2.14 54.70 -8.42
CA ARG A 206 3.12 54.92 -7.35
C ARG A 206 3.37 56.41 -7.18
N GLN A 207 3.20 56.91 -5.96
CA GLN A 207 3.55 58.27 -5.55
C GLN A 207 4.59 58.21 -4.42
N ASN A 208 5.66 59.01 -4.53
CA ASN A 208 6.66 59.13 -3.48
C ASN A 208 6.47 60.48 -2.78
N GLN A 209 6.32 60.46 -1.45
CA GLN A 209 6.20 61.66 -0.63
C GLN A 209 7.20 61.56 0.53
N GLY A 210 8.35 62.23 0.39
CA GLY A 210 9.46 62.14 1.34
C GLY A 210 9.99 60.70 1.47
N ARG A 211 10.03 60.17 2.70
CA ARG A 211 10.49 58.79 2.99
C ARG A 211 9.43 57.71 2.76
N TYR A 212 8.21 58.08 2.39
CA TYR A 212 7.08 57.16 2.25
C TYR A 212 6.68 56.99 0.77
N THR A 213 6.35 55.75 0.42
CA THR A 213 5.78 55.41 -0.89
C THR A 213 4.33 55.00 -0.73
N PHE A 214 3.47 55.68 -1.49
CA PHE A 214 2.04 55.45 -1.58
C PHE A 214 1.71 54.85 -2.95
N TYR A 215 0.65 54.05 -2.97
CA TYR A 215 0.10 53.47 -4.18
C TYR A 215 -1.38 53.81 -4.25
N GLU A 216 -1.77 54.57 -5.25
CA GLU A 216 -3.15 54.95 -5.49
C GLU A 216 -3.76 54.00 -6.53
N LYS A 217 -5.02 53.62 -6.36
CA LYS A 217 -5.72 52.81 -7.35
C LYS A 217 -6.01 53.65 -8.59
N ALA A 218 -5.68 53.10 -9.76
CA ALA A 218 -5.91 53.74 -11.04
C ALA A 218 -7.39 53.67 -11.45
#